data_AF-A0A2E0IE25-F1
#
_entry.id   AF-A0A2E0IE25-F1
#
_cell.length_a   1.000
_cell.length_b   1.000
_cell.length_c   1.000
_cell.angle_alpha   90.00
_cell.angle_beta   90.00
_cell.angle_gamma   90.00
#
_symmetry.space_group_name_H-M   'P 1'
#
loop_
_entity.id
_entity.type
_entity.pdbx_description
1 polymer ?
#
loop_
_entity_poly.entity_id
_entity_poly.type
_entity_poly.pdbx_seq_one_letter_code
_entity_poly.pdbx_strand_id
1 'polypeptide(L)'
;MIKKISVLCLLPTFVFATNPCEYDNQTTSTMQGTVESVIVKDKTVTEYFRETKKCKVLIKAKILGKWYMTSQDYIFTPDMSENEACQNAVNRAKERLLQEFVPETLESTKNLNCQVRDLTKQRIECRIETLNVVMPGLGLQEVKLKQCNR
;
A
#
# COMPACT_ATOMS: atom_id res chain seq x y z
N MET A 1 -35.99 50.82 31.09
CA MET A 1 -35.98 50.11 29.80
C MET A 1 -34.59 49.53 29.60
N ILE A 2 -34.44 48.21 29.43
CA ILE A 2 -33.40 47.51 28.65
C ILE A 2 -33.89 46.05 28.58
N LYS A 3 -34.35 45.65 27.38
CA LYS A 3 -34.93 44.35 27.10
C LYS A 3 -33.77 43.42 26.72
N LYS A 4 -33.43 42.44 27.57
CA LYS A 4 -32.39 41.45 27.28
C LYS A 4 -32.88 40.52 26.16
N ILE A 5 -32.36 40.72 24.96
CA ILE A 5 -32.56 39.83 23.82
C ILE A 5 -31.60 38.65 24.00
N SER A 6 -32.15 37.49 24.35
CA SER A 6 -31.41 36.23 24.38
C SER A 6 -31.24 35.75 22.93
N VAL A 7 -30.05 35.94 22.37
CA VAL A 7 -29.66 35.39 21.07
C VAL A 7 -29.23 33.95 21.29
N LEU A 8 -30.16 33.02 21.04
CA LEU A 8 -29.89 31.58 21.04
C LEU A 8 -29.15 31.23 19.73
N CYS A 9 -27.82 31.16 19.83
CA CYS A 9 -26.94 30.77 18.72
C CYS A 9 -27.07 29.25 18.47
N LEU A 10 -27.74 28.86 17.39
CA LEU A 10 -27.80 27.48 16.91
C LEU A 10 -26.46 27.13 16.24
N LEU A 11 -25.57 26.50 17.00
CA LEU A 11 -24.36 25.91 16.44
C LEU A 11 -24.75 24.63 15.67
N PRO A 12 -24.37 24.49 14.38
CA PRO A 12 -24.59 23.27 13.64
C PRO A 12 -23.74 22.15 14.23
N THR A 13 -24.37 21.08 14.69
CA THR A 13 -23.67 19.86 15.08
C THR A 13 -23.22 19.12 13.83
N PHE A 14 -21.91 19.05 13.62
CA PHE A 14 -21.33 18.16 12.62
C PHE A 14 -21.57 16.72 13.09
N VAL A 15 -22.46 15.99 12.41
CA VAL A 15 -22.63 14.56 12.58
C VAL A 15 -21.49 13.87 11.84
N PHE A 16 -20.44 13.46 12.54
CA PHE A 16 -19.49 12.50 12.00
C PHE A 16 -20.22 11.15 11.89
N ALA A 17 -20.33 10.63 10.67
CA ALA A 17 -20.83 9.29 10.46
C ALA A 17 -19.89 8.30 11.18
N THR A 18 -20.41 7.65 12.21
CA THR A 18 -19.80 6.46 12.81
C THR A 18 -20.09 5.29 11.86
N ASN A 19 -19.09 4.94 11.02
CA ASN A 19 -19.10 3.96 9.91
C ASN A 19 -19.38 2.51 10.34
N PRO A 20 -19.72 1.56 9.44
CA PRO A 20 -19.71 0.14 9.80
C PRO A 20 -19.03 -0.83 8.84
N CYS A 21 -18.20 -0.41 7.89
CA CYS A 21 -17.34 -1.34 7.13
C CYS A 21 -15.87 -1.05 7.44
N GLU A 22 -15.29 -1.82 8.35
CA GLU A 22 -13.86 -1.80 8.61
C GLU A 22 -13.18 -2.71 7.57
N TYR A 23 -12.41 -2.09 6.69
CA TYR A 23 -11.60 -2.79 5.70
C TYR A 23 -10.17 -2.86 6.23
N ASP A 24 -9.75 -4.06 6.62
CA ASP A 24 -8.37 -4.36 6.97
C ASP A 24 -7.73 -5.17 5.84
N ASN A 25 -6.58 -4.69 5.36
CA ASN A 25 -5.77 -5.38 4.38
C ASN A 25 -4.35 -5.50 4.93
N GLN A 26 -3.98 -6.74 5.22
CA GLN A 26 -2.62 -7.09 5.61
C GLN A 26 -2.00 -7.88 4.46
N THR A 27 -0.92 -7.35 3.91
CA THR A 27 -0.14 -8.00 2.85
C THR A 27 1.24 -8.35 3.41
N THR A 28 1.58 -9.62 3.37
CA THR A 28 2.89 -10.15 3.79
C THR A 28 3.62 -10.67 2.54
N SER A 29 4.89 -10.28 2.38
CA SER A 29 5.78 -10.84 1.35
C SER A 29 6.79 -11.76 2.03
N THR A 30 6.88 -13.00 1.55
CA THR A 30 7.88 -13.97 2.01
C THR A 30 8.68 -14.48 0.83
N MET A 31 10.01 -14.42 0.93
CA MET A 31 10.92 -14.93 -0.09
C MET A 31 11.68 -16.12 0.49
N GLN A 32 11.46 -17.32 -0.08
CA GLN A 32 12.16 -18.53 0.33
C GLN A 32 13.01 -19.04 -0.84
N GLY A 33 14.33 -18.95 -0.69
CA GLY A 33 15.27 -19.41 -1.69
C GLY A 33 16.57 -19.90 -1.07
N THR A 34 17.16 -20.93 -1.67
CA THR A 34 18.42 -21.50 -1.19
C THR A 34 19.53 -21.25 -2.21
N VAL A 35 20.66 -20.74 -1.74
CA VAL A 35 21.89 -20.70 -2.52
C VAL A 35 22.60 -22.04 -2.36
N GLU A 36 22.64 -22.85 -3.42
CA GLU A 36 23.20 -24.21 -3.38
C GLU A 36 24.72 -24.21 -3.22
N SER A 37 25.40 -23.27 -3.90
CA SER A 37 26.85 -23.14 -3.82
C SER A 37 27.30 -21.73 -4.21
N VAL A 38 28.45 -21.31 -3.70
CA VAL A 38 29.05 -20.00 -3.98
C VAL A 38 30.54 -20.16 -4.23
N ILE A 39 31.03 -19.50 -5.27
CA ILE A 39 32.44 -19.41 -5.64
C ILE A 39 32.81 -17.94 -5.73
N VAL A 40 33.77 -17.48 -4.92
CA VAL A 40 34.34 -16.13 -5.05
C VAL A 40 35.35 -16.17 -6.19
N LYS A 41 35.10 -15.37 -7.24
CA LYS A 41 35.95 -15.28 -8.44
C LYS A 41 36.98 -14.17 -8.32
N ASP A 42 36.59 -13.06 -7.73
CA ASP A 42 37.48 -11.93 -7.48
C ASP A 42 37.12 -11.26 -6.17
N LYS A 43 38.14 -10.71 -5.50
CA LYS A 43 38.05 -10.00 -4.23
C LYS A 43 39.11 -8.90 -4.22
N THR A 44 38.66 -7.66 -4.22
CA THR A 44 39.55 -6.49 -4.17
C THR A 44 39.14 -5.57 -3.03
N VAL A 45 40.10 -5.14 -2.21
CA VAL A 45 39.90 -4.12 -1.18
C VAL A 45 40.60 -2.85 -1.63
N THR A 46 39.87 -1.74 -1.69
CA THR A 46 40.42 -0.44 -2.07
C THR A 46 40.06 0.61 -1.01
N GLU A 47 40.84 1.67 -0.94
CA GLU A 47 40.42 2.89 -0.25
C GLU A 47 39.15 3.46 -0.92
N TYR A 48 38.30 4.13 -0.15
CA TYR A 48 37.06 4.71 -0.66
C TYR A 48 36.89 6.18 -0.30
N PHE A 49 36.61 6.51 0.96
CA PHE A 49 36.46 7.90 1.40
C PHE A 49 36.92 8.07 2.85
N ARG A 50 37.78 9.08 3.10
CA ARG A 50 38.46 9.26 4.39
C ARG A 50 39.16 7.95 4.79
N GLU A 51 39.02 7.53 6.05
CA GLU A 51 39.59 6.30 6.58
C GLU A 51 38.74 5.05 6.28
N THR A 52 37.74 5.15 5.39
CA THR A 52 36.94 3.98 4.99
C THR A 52 37.56 3.24 3.81
N LYS A 53 37.47 1.92 3.88
CA LYS A 53 37.83 1.00 2.81
C LYS A 53 36.58 0.39 2.22
N LYS A 54 36.72 -0.18 1.03
CA LYS A 54 35.65 -0.86 0.32
C LYS A 54 36.14 -2.21 -0.18
N CYS A 55 35.47 -3.28 0.23
CA CYS A 55 35.68 -4.59 -0.36
C CYS A 55 34.68 -4.81 -1.49
N LYS A 56 35.17 -5.04 -2.70
CA LYS A 56 34.39 -5.45 -3.87
C LYS A 56 34.62 -6.93 -4.13
N VAL A 57 33.55 -7.68 -4.32
CA VAL A 57 33.59 -9.10 -4.67
C VAL A 57 32.89 -9.36 -5.99
N LEU A 58 33.37 -10.35 -6.73
CA LEU A 58 32.67 -10.99 -7.84
C LEU A 58 32.42 -12.43 -7.44
N ILE A 59 31.16 -12.84 -7.35
CA ILE A 59 30.81 -14.21 -7.03
C ILE A 59 30.10 -14.89 -8.19
N LYS A 60 30.23 -16.21 -8.23
CA LYS A 60 29.44 -17.11 -9.03
C LYS A 60 28.67 -18.02 -8.07
N ALA A 61 27.34 -17.95 -8.08
CA ALA A 61 26.50 -18.73 -7.18
C ALA A 61 25.50 -19.59 -7.96
N LYS A 62 25.14 -20.74 -7.40
CA LYS A 62 24.16 -21.65 -7.99
C LYS A 62 22.82 -21.51 -7.27
N ILE A 63 21.78 -21.18 -8.03
CA ILE A 63 20.40 -20.96 -7.55
C ILE A 63 19.47 -21.71 -8.49
N LEU A 64 18.58 -22.54 -7.94
CA LEU A 64 17.61 -23.35 -8.72
C LEU A 64 18.29 -24.14 -9.86
N GLY A 65 19.43 -24.77 -9.56
CA GLY A 65 20.19 -25.56 -10.52
C GLY A 65 21.03 -24.77 -11.53
N LYS A 66 20.90 -23.45 -11.61
CA LYS A 66 21.57 -22.59 -12.61
C LYS A 66 22.65 -21.72 -11.96
N TRP A 67 23.73 -21.49 -12.72
CA TRP A 67 24.84 -20.64 -12.29
C TRP A 67 24.61 -19.19 -12.69
N TYR A 68 24.70 -18.30 -11.71
CA TYR A 68 24.60 -16.85 -11.89
C TYR A 68 25.85 -16.16 -11.37
N MET A 69 26.16 -15.00 -11.95
CA MET A 69 27.28 -14.17 -11.51
C MET A 69 26.77 -12.81 -11.08
N THR A 70 27.33 -12.28 -10.00
CA THR A 70 27.06 -10.91 -9.56
C THR A 70 28.28 -10.33 -8.88
N SER A 71 28.37 -9.00 -8.88
CA SER A 71 29.37 -8.25 -8.13
C SER A 71 28.67 -7.32 -7.15
N GLN A 72 29.16 -7.27 -5.91
CA GLN A 72 28.70 -6.37 -4.87
C GLN A 72 29.87 -5.87 -4.04
N ASP A 73 29.64 -4.79 -3.30
CA ASP A 73 30.64 -4.18 -2.44
C ASP A 73 30.11 -3.88 -1.02
N TYR A 74 31.08 -3.73 -0.11
CA TYR A 74 30.85 -3.36 1.28
C TYR A 74 31.88 -2.32 1.72
N ILE A 75 31.40 -1.16 2.17
CA ILE A 75 32.22 -0.08 2.70
C ILE A 75 32.30 -0.24 4.21
N PHE A 76 33.50 -0.13 4.77
CA PHE A 76 33.78 -0.36 6.19
C PHE A 76 34.80 0.65 6.74
N THR A 77 34.68 0.94 8.03
CA THR A 77 35.64 1.76 8.80
C THR A 77 36.82 0.90 9.26
N PRO A 78 37.92 1.51 9.76
CA PRO A 78 39.08 0.77 10.25
C PRO A 78 38.79 -0.19 11.40
N ASP A 79 37.67 -0.01 12.11
CA ASP A 79 37.26 -0.84 13.24
C ASP A 79 36.82 -2.26 12.81
N MET A 80 36.49 -2.46 11.53
CA MET A 80 36.09 -3.75 10.97
C MET A 80 37.22 -4.40 10.18
N SER A 81 37.38 -5.72 10.34
CA SER A 81 38.40 -6.46 9.59
C SER A 81 38.06 -6.56 8.11
N GLU A 82 39.08 -6.56 7.24
CA GLU A 82 38.88 -6.72 5.79
C GLU A 82 38.17 -8.03 5.44
N ASN A 83 38.45 -9.10 6.18
CA ASN A 83 37.81 -10.40 5.95
C ASN A 83 36.31 -10.34 6.24
N GLU A 84 35.92 -9.76 7.37
CA GLU A 84 34.52 -9.58 7.74
C GLU A 84 33.78 -8.70 6.74
N ALA A 85 34.37 -7.56 6.35
CA ALA A 85 33.81 -6.68 5.34
C ALA A 85 33.59 -7.40 3.99
N CYS A 86 34.55 -8.20 3.56
CA CYS A 86 34.40 -8.99 2.33
C CYS A 86 33.35 -10.10 2.45
N GLN A 87 33.18 -10.73 3.63
CA GLN A 87 32.08 -11.67 3.85
C GLN A 87 30.72 -10.96 3.77
N ASN A 88 30.61 -9.74 4.30
CA ASN A 88 29.40 -8.93 4.16
C ASN A 88 29.11 -8.59 2.69
N ALA A 89 30.14 -8.29 1.88
CA ALA A 89 29.98 -8.11 0.44
C ALA A 89 29.49 -9.39 -0.27
N VAL A 90 30.00 -10.56 0.13
CA VAL A 90 29.52 -11.87 -0.37
C VAL A 90 28.07 -12.13 0.01
N ASN A 91 27.66 -11.78 1.23
CA ASN A 91 26.28 -11.95 1.68
C ASN A 91 25.32 -11.03 0.90
N ARG A 92 25.68 -9.76 0.70
CA ARG A 92 24.93 -8.85 -0.20
C ARG A 92 24.79 -9.40 -1.61
N ALA A 93 25.85 -10.01 -2.14
CA ALA A 93 25.81 -10.65 -3.45
C ALA A 93 24.85 -11.85 -3.49
N LYS A 94 24.82 -12.69 -2.45
CA LYS A 94 23.84 -13.78 -2.34
C LYS A 94 22.41 -13.24 -2.28
N GLU A 95 22.15 -12.28 -1.41
CA GLU A 95 20.83 -11.64 -1.26
C GLU A 95 20.34 -11.06 -2.57
N ARG A 96 21.21 -10.34 -3.29
CA ARG A 96 20.88 -9.76 -4.61
C ARG A 96 20.44 -10.83 -5.61
N LEU A 97 21.17 -11.95 -5.67
CA LEU A 97 20.81 -13.04 -6.59
C LEU A 97 19.51 -13.74 -6.17
N LEU A 98 19.26 -13.90 -4.86
CA LEU A 98 17.99 -14.44 -4.39
C LEU A 98 16.82 -13.53 -4.79
N GLN A 99 16.93 -12.21 -4.56
CA GLN A 99 15.91 -11.24 -4.96
C GLN A 99 15.63 -11.23 -6.47
N GLU A 100 16.65 -11.49 -7.29
CA GLU A 100 16.52 -11.42 -8.75
C GLU A 100 15.95 -12.71 -9.37
N PHE A 101 16.27 -13.87 -8.79
CA PHE A 101 15.96 -15.17 -9.41
C PHE A 101 15.01 -16.06 -8.60
N VAL A 102 14.73 -15.73 -7.34
CA VAL A 102 13.78 -16.48 -6.50
C VAL A 102 12.45 -15.74 -6.48
N PRO A 103 11.33 -16.41 -6.78
CA PRO A 103 10.02 -15.80 -6.72
C PRO A 103 9.67 -15.41 -5.28
N GLU A 104 9.21 -14.17 -5.09
CA GLU A 104 8.57 -13.75 -3.84
C GLU A 104 7.14 -14.29 -3.80
N THR A 105 6.75 -14.85 -2.65
CA THR A 105 5.36 -15.26 -2.39
C THR A 105 4.65 -14.14 -1.66
N LEU A 106 3.59 -13.62 -2.28
CA LEU A 106 2.75 -12.56 -1.71
C LEU A 106 1.45 -13.16 -1.18
N GLU A 107 1.22 -13.02 0.12
CA GLU A 107 -0.04 -13.38 0.75
C GLU A 107 -0.78 -12.10 1.14
N SER A 108 -2.03 -11.93 0.69
CA SER A 108 -2.86 -10.78 1.02
C SER A 108 -4.15 -11.25 1.67
N THR A 109 -4.32 -10.90 2.93
CA THR A 109 -5.55 -11.18 3.68
C THR A 109 -6.40 -9.92 3.69
N LYS A 110 -7.62 -10.02 3.17
CA LYS A 110 -8.59 -8.93 3.14
C LYS A 110 -9.74 -9.27 4.06
N ASN A 111 -9.85 -8.55 5.17
CA ASN A 111 -10.94 -8.67 6.11
C ASN A 111 -11.89 -7.49 5.91
N LEU A 112 -13.11 -7.79 5.46
CA LEU A 112 -14.18 -6.81 5.35
C LEU A 112 -15.22 -7.11 6.44
N ASN A 113 -15.21 -6.31 7.51
CA ASN A 113 -16.21 -6.43 8.57
C ASN A 113 -17.28 -5.36 8.38
N CYS A 114 -18.40 -5.74 7.75
CA CYS A 114 -19.55 -4.86 7.55
C CYS A 114 -20.68 -5.20 8.53
N GLN A 115 -21.21 -4.21 9.26
CA GLN A 115 -22.39 -4.45 10.10
C GLN A 115 -23.63 -4.73 9.21
N VAL A 116 -24.36 -5.80 9.54
CA VAL A 116 -25.50 -6.38 8.78
C VAL A 116 -26.65 -5.39 8.50
N ARG A 117 -26.71 -4.25 9.20
CA ARG A 117 -27.79 -3.26 9.06
C ARG A 117 -27.79 -2.49 7.72
N ASP A 118 -26.68 -2.48 6.98
CA ASP A 118 -26.56 -1.76 5.71
C ASP A 118 -26.87 -2.62 4.47
N LEU A 119 -26.86 -3.94 4.58
CA LEU A 119 -27.11 -4.85 3.45
C LEU A 119 -28.61 -5.15 3.22
N THR A 120 -29.49 -4.71 4.13
CA THR A 120 -30.91 -5.07 4.14
C THR A 120 -31.86 -3.91 3.81
N LYS A 121 -31.36 -2.69 3.62
CA LYS A 121 -32.21 -1.58 3.14
C LYS A 121 -32.31 -1.65 1.62
N GLN A 122 -33.45 -2.12 1.11
CA GLN A 122 -33.82 -1.89 -0.28
C GLN A 122 -33.69 -0.39 -0.56
N ARG A 123 -32.88 -0.05 -1.58
CA ARG A 123 -32.71 1.32 -2.01
C ARG A 123 -34.04 1.77 -2.62
N ILE A 124 -34.73 2.70 -1.96
CA ILE A 124 -35.95 3.32 -2.53
C ILE A 124 -35.50 4.12 -3.76
N GLU A 125 -35.75 3.58 -4.94
CA GLU A 125 -35.50 4.29 -6.19
C GLU A 125 -36.66 5.23 -6.48
N CYS A 126 -36.35 6.51 -6.67
CA CYS A 126 -37.32 7.53 -7.05
C CYS A 126 -37.01 8.02 -8.46
N ARG A 127 -38.01 7.97 -9.33
CA ARG A 127 -37.98 8.60 -10.65
C ARG A 127 -38.67 9.95 -10.58
N ILE A 128 -38.09 10.94 -11.25
CA ILE A 128 -38.75 12.23 -11.49
C ILE A 128 -39.21 12.23 -12.94
N GLU A 129 -40.52 12.33 -13.14
CA GLU A 129 -41.12 12.47 -14.46
C GLU A 129 -41.69 13.87 -14.61
N THR A 130 -41.54 14.45 -15.78
CA THR A 130 -41.98 15.81 -16.05
C THR A 130 -43.14 15.76 -17.04
N LEU A 131 -44.25 16.41 -16.69
CA LEU A 131 -45.49 16.35 -17.45
C LEU A 131 -46.02 17.75 -17.71
N ASN A 132 -46.53 17.98 -18.91
CA ASN A 132 -47.24 19.22 -19.23
C ASN A 132 -48.72 19.03 -18.91
N VAL A 133 -49.23 19.81 -17.97
CA VAL A 133 -50.62 19.78 -17.51
C VAL A 133 -51.29 21.12 -17.78
N VAL A 134 -52.53 21.08 -18.26
CA VAL A 134 -53.33 22.31 -18.47
C VAL A 134 -54.04 22.64 -17.17
N MET A 135 -53.68 23.74 -16.52
CA MET A 135 -54.33 24.20 -15.31
C MET A 135 -55.39 25.27 -15.62
N PRO A 136 -56.60 25.18 -15.03
CA PRO A 136 -57.64 26.19 -15.23
C PRO A 136 -57.15 27.57 -14.80
N GLY A 137 -57.24 28.56 -15.70
CA GLY A 137 -56.83 29.95 -15.45
C GLY A 137 -55.34 30.25 -15.59
N LEU A 138 -54.47 29.22 -15.68
CA LEU A 138 -53.02 29.39 -15.77
C LEU A 138 -52.43 28.81 -17.07
N GLY A 139 -53.21 28.07 -17.85
CA GLY A 139 -52.78 27.49 -19.11
C GLY A 139 -51.89 26.26 -18.94
N LEU A 140 -51.12 25.93 -19.98
CA LEU A 140 -50.17 24.80 -19.98
C LEU A 140 -49.01 25.09 -19.03
N GLN A 141 -48.76 24.18 -18.08
CA GLN A 141 -47.63 24.24 -17.17
C GLN A 141 -46.87 22.92 -17.12
N GLU A 142 -45.56 23.01 -17.03
CA GLU A 142 -44.67 21.87 -16.87
C GLU A 142 -44.46 21.57 -15.38
N VAL A 143 -44.87 20.38 -14.94
CA VAL A 143 -44.78 19.94 -13.53
C VAL A 143 -43.90 18.71 -13.40
N LYS A 144 -43.10 18.66 -12.32
CA LYS A 144 -42.23 17.53 -12.00
C LYS A 144 -42.88 16.67 -10.92
N LEU A 145 -43.22 15.44 -11.26
CA LEU A 145 -43.72 14.43 -10.32
C LEU A 145 -42.57 13.54 -9.87
N LYS A 146 -42.40 13.38 -8.56
CA LYS A 146 -41.47 12.41 -7.99
C LYS A 146 -42.26 11.17 -7.56
N GLN A 147 -42.01 10.05 -8.22
CA GLN A 147 -42.56 8.75 -7.85
C GLN A 147 -41.44 7.89 -7.26
N CYS A 148 -41.71 7.25 -6.13
CA CYS A 148 -40.77 6.37 -5.46
C CYS A 148 -41.40 4.99 -5.31
N ASN A 149 -40.67 3.95 -5.68
CA ASN A 149 -41.13 2.57 -5.47
C ASN A 149 -41.00 2.25 -3.98
N ARG A 150 -42.12 1.96 -3.31
CA ARG A 150 -42.18 1.61 -1.89
C ARG A 150 -42.38 0.11 -1.72
#